data_AF-A0A1Q8TC13-F1
#
_entry.id   AF-A0A1Q8TC13-F1
#
_cell.length_a   1.000
_cell.length_b   1.000
_cell.length_c   1.000
_cell.angle_alpha   90.00
_cell.angle_beta   90.00
_cell.angle_gamma   90.00
#
_symmetry.space_group_name_H-M   'P 1'
#
loop_
_entity.id
_entity.type
_entity.pdbx_description
1 polymer ?
#
loop_
_entity_poly.entity_id
_entity_poly.type
_entity_poly.pdbx_seq_one_letter_code
_entity_poly.pdbx_strand_id
1 'polypeptide(L)' 'MRRWVKQLSEERGGVTPQPKALTPEQQRIQELEARCERLEREKSILKKATALLMSDEMNRTR' A
#
# COMPACT_ATOMS: atom_id res chain seq x y z
N MET A 1 3.09 -16.51 -15.86
CA MET A 1 2.03 -16.80 -16.84
C MET A 1 1.21 -18.06 -16.56
N ARG A 2 1.81 -19.26 -16.42
CA ARG A 2 1.05 -20.54 -16.38
C ARG A 2 0.09 -20.73 -15.20
N ARG A 3 0.37 -20.11 -14.04
CA ARG A 3 -0.47 -20.24 -12.82
C ARG A 3 -1.86 -19.62 -12.99
N TRP A 4 -1.94 -18.43 -13.58
CA TRP A 4 -3.22 -17.75 -13.78
C TRP A 4 -4.10 -18.42 -14.83
N VAL A 5 -3.49 -18.98 -15.88
CA VAL A 5 -4.20 -19.76 -16.89
C VAL A 5 -4.80 -21.03 -16.29
N LYS A 6 -4.05 -21.71 -15.41
CA LYS A 6 -4.54 -22.88 -14.68
C LYS A 6 -5.69 -22.52 -13.74
N GLN A 7 -5.56 -21.42 -13.00
CA GLN A 7 -6.61 -20.91 -12.12
C GLN A 7 -7.89 -20.57 -12.89
N LEU A 8 -7.79 -19.86 -14.03
CA LEU A 8 -8.94 -19.52 -14.86
C LEU A 8 -9.64 -20.77 -15.43
N SER A 9 -8.87 -21.81 -15.75
CA SER A 9 -9.40 -23.09 -16.21
C SER A 9 -10.15 -23.85 -15.10
N GLU A 10 -9.67 -23.78 -13.86
CA GLU A 10 -10.32 -24.38 -12.69
C GLU A 10 -11.63 -23.64 -12.34
N GLU A 11 -11.63 -22.30 -12.38
CA GLU A 11 -12.80 -21.46 -12.14
C GLU A 11 -13.91 -21.71 -13.19
N ARG A 12 -13.55 -21.88 -14.47
CA ARG A 12 -14.51 -22.25 -15.55
C ARG A 12 -15.06 -23.66 -15.41
N GLY A 13 -14.35 -24.56 -14.74
CA GLY A 13 -14.77 -25.92 -14.45
C GLY A 13 -15.71 -26.04 -13.23
N GLY A 14 -16.13 -24.92 -12.63
CA GLY A 14 -16.98 -24.91 -11.44
C GLY A 14 -16.25 -25.26 -10.14
N VAL A 15 -14.91 -25.34 -10.18
CA VAL A 15 -14.09 -25.48 -8.98
C VAL A 15 -13.95 -24.09 -8.38
N THR A 16 -14.82 -23.74 -7.44
CA THR A 16 -14.62 -22.52 -6.65
C THR A 16 -13.33 -22.70 -5.85
N PRO A 17 -12.30 -21.86 -6.06
CA PRO A 17 -11.14 -21.91 -5.19
C PRO A 17 -11.65 -21.62 -3.78
N GLN A 18 -11.59 -22.63 -2.89
CA GLN A 18 -11.81 -22.38 -1.47
C GLN A 18 -10.91 -21.20 -1.07
N PRO A 19 -11.42 -20.21 -0.32
CA PRO A 19 -10.61 -19.07 0.10
C PRO A 19 -9.44 -19.62 0.92
N LYS A 20 -8.31 -19.78 0.25
CA LYS A 20 -7.09 -20.27 0.85
C LYS A 20 -6.69 -19.22 1.87
N ALA A 21 -6.34 -19.66 3.07
CA ALA A 21 -5.56 -18.88 4.02
C ALA A 21 -4.57 -17.98 3.25
N LEU A 22 -4.55 -16.70 3.63
CA LEU A 22 -3.84 -15.60 2.96
C LEU A 22 -2.58 -16.11 2.24
N THR A 23 -2.59 -16.07 0.90
CA THR A 23 -1.47 -16.62 0.13
C THR A 23 -0.18 -15.86 0.47
N PRO A 24 1.02 -16.47 0.39
CA PRO A 24 2.28 -15.77 0.68
C PRO A 24 2.45 -14.49 -0.15
N GLU A 25 1.90 -14.47 -1.36
CA GLU A 25 1.86 -13.28 -2.23
C GLU A 25 0.93 -12.20 -1.66
N GLN A 26 -0.25 -12.55 -1.15
CA GLN A 26 -1.16 -11.60 -0.50
C GLN A 26 -0.59 -11.06 0.82
N GLN A 27 0.11 -11.89 1.60
CA GLN A 27 0.85 -11.44 2.79
C GLN A 27 1.89 -10.39 2.41
N ARG A 28 2.64 -10.65 1.33
CA ARG A 28 3.64 -9.72 0.85
C ARG A 28 3.02 -8.41 0.34
N ILE A 29 1.88 -8.48 -0.34
CA ILE A 29 1.14 -7.30 -0.78
C ILE A 29 0.70 -6.46 0.42
N GLN A 30 0.09 -7.07 1.44
CA GLN A 30 -0.34 -6.35 2.65
C GLN A 30 0.82 -5.71 3.41
N GLU A 31 1.97 -6.41 3.52
CA GLU A 31 3.17 -5.86 4.14
C GLU A 31 3.69 -4.62 3.38
N LEU A 32 3.68 -4.70 2.06
CA LEU A 32 4.10 -3.59 1.19
C LEU A 32 3.12 -2.41 1.26
N GLU A 33 1.81 -2.67 1.25
CA GLU A 33 0.77 -1.64 1.40
C GLU A 33 0.92 -0.92 2.74
N ALA A 34 1.03 -1.65 3.85
CA ALA A 34 1.23 -1.06 5.18
C ALA A 34 2.52 -0.23 5.27
N ARG A 35 3.59 -0.66 4.60
CA ARG A 35 4.83 0.10 4.51
C ARG A 35 4.67 1.37 3.69
N CYS A 36 3.97 1.31 2.55
CA CYS A 36 3.68 2.47 1.72
C CYS A 36 2.85 3.50 2.48
N GLU A 37 1.75 3.09 3.14
CA GLU A 37 0.92 3.99 3.93
C GLU A 37 1.70 4.70 5.04
N ARG A 38 2.59 3.97 5.73
CA ARG A 38 3.45 4.55 6.76
C ARG A 38 4.37 5.62 6.16
N LEU A 39 5.04 5.32 5.05
CA LEU A 39 5.95 6.25 4.38
C LEU A 39 5.20 7.49 3.85
N GLU A 40 4.01 7.32 3.31
CA GLU A 40 3.18 8.43 2.85
C GLU A 40 2.74 9.34 4.00
N ARG A 41 2.38 8.75 5.15
CA ARG A 41 2.05 9.49 6.36
C ARG A 41 3.25 10.30 6.87
N GLU A 42 4.42 9.68 6.99
CA GLU A 42 5.66 10.35 7.42
C GLU A 42 6.02 11.50 6.47
N LYS A 43 5.96 11.27 5.15
CA LYS A 43 6.19 12.30 4.13
C LYS A 43 5.21 13.46 4.26
N SER A 44 3.93 13.18 4.53
CA SER A 44 2.90 14.20 4.74
C SER A 44 3.19 15.04 5.98
N ILE A 45 3.56 14.41 7.10
CA ILE A 45 3.94 15.10 8.34
C ILE A 45 5.14 16.01 8.10
N LEU A 46 6.20 15.50 7.45
CA LEU A 46 7.40 16.29 7.15
C LEU A 46 7.07 17.52 6.29
N LYS A 47 6.29 17.34 5.21
CA LYS A 47 5.86 18.45 4.36
C LYS A 47 5.11 19.53 5.13
N LYS A 48 4.20 19.12 6.03
CA LYS A 48 3.44 20.06 6.87
C LYS A 48 4.35 20.79 7.85
N ALA A 49 5.27 20.07 8.51
CA ALA A 49 6.23 20.68 9.42
C ALA A 49 7.12 21.70 8.71
N THR A 50 7.64 21.37 7.52
CA THR A 50 8.44 22.31 6.71
C THR A 50 7.63 23.54 6.34
N ALA A 51 6.38 23.37 5.89
CA ALA A 51 5.50 24.50 5.58
C ALA A 51 5.24 25.40 6.80
N LEU A 52 5.02 24.82 7.98
CA LEU A 52 4.84 25.57 9.22
C LEU A 52 6.09 26.33 9.63
N LEU A 53 7.27 25.71 9.54
CA LEU A 53 8.55 26.35 9.86
C LEU A 53 8.82 27.55 8.94
N MET A 54 8.63 27.38 7.63
CA MET A 54 8.76 28.48 6.67
C MET A 54 7.77 29.62 6.97
N SER A 55 6.54 29.29 7.38
CA SER A 55 5.54 30.30 7.76
C SER A 55 5.91 31.04 9.04
N ASP A 56 6.46 30.35 10.05
CA ASP A 56 6.92 30.98 11.31
C ASP A 56 8.09 31.92 11.07
N GLU A 57 9.05 31.53 10.21
CA GLU A 57 10.20 32.35 9.83
C GLU A 57 9.77 33.64 9.10
N MET A 58 8.79 33.55 8.20
CA MET A 58 8.20 34.71 7.53
C MET A 58 7.46 35.65 8.49
N ASN A 59 6.80 35.11 9.52
CA ASN A 59 6.08 35.93 10.50
C ASN A 59 7.04 36.66 11.46
N ARG A 60 8.21 36.08 11.77
CA ARG A 60 9.22 36.73 12.63
C ARG A 60 10.00 37.85 11.94
N THR A 61 10.07 37.82 10.62
CA THR A 61 10.79 38.81 9.80
C THR A 61 9.92 39.99 9.38
N ARG A 62 8.63 39.98 9.72
CA ARG A 62 7.64 41.03 9.39
C ARG A 62 7.34 41.90 10.61
#